data_AF-A0A2W4WMW8-F1
#
_entry.id   AF-A0A2W4WMW8-F1
#
_cell.length_a   1.000
_cell.length_b   1.000
_cell.length_c   1.000
_cell.angle_alpha   90.00
_cell.angle_beta   90.00
_cell.angle_gamma   90.00
#
_symmetry.space_group_name_H-M   'P 1'
#
loop_
_entity.id
_entity.type
_entity.pdbx_description
1 polymer ?
#
loop_
_entity_poly.entity_id
_entity_poly.type
_entity_poly.pdbx_seq_one_letter_code
_entity_poly.pdbx_strand_id
1 'polypeptide(L)'
;MQAPESLIAFSLDDVLAALEVRLELEEAIDKLPLTKALEQCLLFAQANNLADLAQFVTQELDGYNVSPPSDRIVYLSYFDNGGQPINGLDQYSSYPLVTGIRKLELHLKNGLSLMLPKQIMNFLSQVAGREVDTGHISPSEINKCLESIRTLTIQKLKSKI
;
A
#
# COMPACT_ATOMS: atom_id res chain seq x y z
N MET A 1 -30.87 29.12 34.61
CA MET A 1 -29.53 29.25 34.02
C MET A 1 -29.46 28.29 32.85
N GLN A 2 -29.55 28.79 31.62
CA GLN A 2 -29.33 28.01 30.40
C GLN A 2 -27.97 28.43 29.84
N ALA A 3 -27.10 27.45 29.59
CA ALA A 3 -25.86 27.66 28.86
C ALA A 3 -26.19 27.86 27.37
N PRO A 4 -25.49 28.75 26.64
CA PRO A 4 -25.66 28.83 25.21
C PRO A 4 -24.90 27.67 24.56
N GLU A 5 -25.64 26.80 23.89
CA GLU A 5 -25.08 25.84 22.93
C GLU A 5 -24.45 26.65 21.79
N SER A 6 -23.11 26.67 21.72
CA SER A 6 -22.39 27.22 20.57
C SER A 6 -22.53 26.23 19.41
N LEU A 7 -23.60 26.38 18.62
CA LEU A 7 -23.68 25.81 17.29
C LEU A 7 -22.61 26.50 16.44
N ILE A 8 -21.49 25.79 16.21
CA ILE A 8 -20.49 26.21 15.23
C ILE A 8 -21.19 26.14 13.87
N ALA A 9 -21.65 27.29 13.38
CA ALA A 9 -22.15 27.41 12.02
C ALA A 9 -20.95 27.25 11.09
N PHE A 10 -20.82 26.08 10.47
CA PHE A 10 -19.87 25.88 9.37
C PHE A 10 -20.23 26.87 8.25
N SER A 11 -19.29 27.74 7.88
CA SER A 11 -19.50 28.62 6.73
C SER A 11 -19.59 27.77 5.46
N LEU A 12 -20.51 28.13 4.56
CA LEU A 12 -20.60 27.49 3.24
C LEU A 12 -19.26 27.56 2.50
N ASP A 13 -18.51 28.64 2.69
CA ASP A 13 -17.19 28.83 2.10
C ASP A 13 -16.16 27.84 2.65
N ASP A 14 -16.22 27.50 3.94
CA ASP A 14 -15.34 26.49 4.56
C ASP A 14 -15.67 25.10 4.02
N VAL A 15 -16.97 24.81 3.79
CA VAL A 15 -17.42 23.54 3.20
C VAL A 15 -16.96 23.44 1.73
N LEU A 16 -17.09 24.51 0.96
CA LEU A 16 -16.66 24.54 -0.45
C LEU A 16 -15.14 24.40 -0.58
N ALA A 17 -14.36 25.11 0.23
CA ALA A 17 -12.91 25.00 0.24
C ALA A 17 -12.44 23.58 0.62
N ALA A 18 -13.07 22.95 1.62
CA ALA A 18 -12.76 21.56 2.00
C ALA A 18 -13.11 20.56 0.88
N LEU A 19 -14.20 20.80 0.14
CA LEU A 19 -14.60 19.97 -1.00
C LEU A 19 -13.66 20.11 -2.20
N GLU A 20 -13.17 21.32 -2.48
CA GLU A 20 -12.22 21.60 -3.56
C GLU A 20 -10.88 20.91 -3.32
N VAL A 21 -10.30 21.06 -2.12
CA VAL A 21 -9.06 20.39 -1.72
C VAL A 21 -9.20 18.86 -1.83
N ARG A 22 -10.38 18.31 -1.51
CA ARG A 22 -10.64 16.87 -1.66
C ARG A 22 -10.66 16.43 -3.12
N LEU A 23 -11.33 17.18 -3.99
CA LEU A 23 -11.39 16.87 -5.43
C LEU A 23 -9.99 16.89 -6.04
N GLU A 24 -9.16 17.88 -5.65
CA GLU A 24 -7.75 17.94 -6.05
C GLU A 24 -6.97 16.70 -5.57
N LEU A 25 -7.19 16.23 -4.34
CA LEU A 25 -6.56 15.03 -3.80
C LEU A 25 -7.02 13.75 -4.49
N GLU A 26 -8.31 13.59 -4.79
CA GLU A 26 -8.82 12.44 -5.56
C GLU A 26 -8.20 12.42 -6.97
N GLU A 27 -8.13 13.56 -7.65
CA GLU A 27 -7.47 13.67 -8.95
C GLU A 27 -5.95 13.43 -8.88
N ALA A 28 -5.29 13.94 -7.83
CA ALA A 28 -3.87 13.77 -7.62
C ALA A 28 -3.52 12.32 -7.36
N ILE A 29 -4.36 11.61 -6.59
CA ILE A 29 -4.30 10.16 -6.47
C ILE A 29 -4.30 9.60 -7.89
N ASP A 30 -5.36 9.76 -8.67
CA ASP A 30 -5.52 9.16 -10.01
C ASP A 30 -4.41 9.47 -11.02
N LYS A 31 -3.82 10.67 -11.00
CA LYS A 31 -2.90 11.15 -12.05
C LYS A 31 -1.41 11.05 -11.69
N LEU A 32 -1.07 11.02 -10.41
CA LEU A 32 0.33 11.03 -9.97
C LEU A 32 0.84 9.61 -9.66
N PRO A 33 2.18 9.42 -9.62
CA PRO A 33 2.76 8.31 -8.88
C PRO A 33 2.17 8.28 -7.47
N LEU A 34 1.77 7.09 -7.02
CA LEU A 34 1.00 6.91 -5.81
C LEU A 34 1.75 7.42 -4.57
N THR A 35 3.08 7.33 -4.55
CA THR A 35 3.91 7.92 -3.48
C THR A 35 3.61 9.41 -3.31
N LYS A 36 3.60 10.18 -4.41
CA LYS A 36 3.38 11.63 -4.36
C LYS A 36 1.97 11.96 -3.91
N ALA A 37 0.98 11.22 -4.40
CA ALA A 37 -0.39 11.41 -3.99
C ALA A 37 -0.63 11.10 -2.51
N LEU A 38 -0.02 10.02 -2.01
CA LEU A 38 -0.08 9.68 -0.59
C LEU A 38 0.65 10.69 0.28
N GLU A 39 1.77 11.26 -0.17
CA GLU A 39 2.44 12.35 0.56
C GLU A 39 1.54 13.58 0.71
N GLN A 40 0.80 13.96 -0.34
CA GLN A 40 -0.19 15.03 -0.26
C GLN A 40 -1.36 14.65 0.68
N CYS A 41 -1.86 13.41 0.58
CA CYS A 41 -2.92 12.91 1.45
C CYS A 41 -2.50 12.91 2.94
N LEU A 42 -1.23 12.59 3.23
CA LEU A 42 -0.68 12.64 4.57
C LEU A 42 -0.67 14.07 5.13
N LEU A 43 -0.21 15.05 4.34
CA LEU A 43 -0.22 16.46 4.73
C LEU A 43 -1.64 16.96 5.02
N PHE A 44 -2.60 16.59 4.16
CA PHE A 44 -4.01 16.89 4.36
C PHE A 44 -4.55 16.27 5.66
N ALA A 45 -4.28 14.98 5.88
CA ALA A 45 -4.74 14.27 7.07
C ALA A 45 -4.19 14.89 8.36
N GLN A 46 -2.93 15.29 8.35
CA GLN A 46 -2.27 15.96 9.48
C GLN A 46 -2.87 17.36 9.72
N ALA A 47 -3.07 18.15 8.67
CA ALA A 47 -3.66 19.49 8.78
C ALA A 47 -5.09 19.48 9.35
N ASN A 48 -5.85 18.41 9.09
CA ASN A 48 -7.23 18.24 9.52
C ASN A 48 -7.40 17.33 10.76
N ASN A 49 -6.31 17.00 11.45
CA ASN A 49 -6.31 16.12 12.64
C ASN A 49 -6.96 14.73 12.41
N LEU A 50 -6.87 14.19 11.20
CA LEU A 50 -7.38 12.87 10.82
C LEU A 50 -6.35 11.78 11.15
N ALA A 51 -6.15 11.51 12.45
CA ALA A 51 -5.11 10.60 12.94
C ALA A 51 -5.14 9.20 12.29
N ASP A 52 -6.33 8.60 12.15
CA ASP A 52 -6.47 7.27 11.52
C ASP A 52 -6.02 7.27 10.06
N LEU A 53 -6.32 8.35 9.32
CA LEU A 53 -5.94 8.47 7.91
C LEU A 53 -4.44 8.69 7.79
N ALA A 54 -3.87 9.57 8.63
CA ALA A 54 -2.44 9.81 8.66
C ALA A 54 -1.65 8.54 8.99
N GLN A 55 -2.11 7.74 9.97
CA GLN A 55 -1.49 6.48 10.32
C GLN A 55 -1.57 5.47 9.17
N PHE A 56 -2.75 5.33 8.55
CA PHE A 56 -2.94 4.47 7.38
C PHE A 56 -1.97 4.84 6.24
N VAL A 57 -1.94 6.11 5.86
CA VAL A 57 -1.10 6.59 4.74
C VAL A 57 0.38 6.39 5.04
N THR A 58 0.82 6.62 6.28
CA THR A 58 2.22 6.39 6.71
C THR A 58 2.61 4.93 6.54
N GLN A 59 1.73 4.00 6.95
CA GLN A 59 1.99 2.56 6.81
C GLN A 59 2.05 2.12 5.35
N GLU A 60 1.19 2.65 4.47
CA GLU A 60 1.26 2.34 3.04
C GLU A 60 2.55 2.90 2.40
N LEU A 61 2.98 4.11 2.78
CA LEU A 61 4.20 4.75 2.28
C LEU A 61 5.47 3.98 2.66
N ASP A 62 5.62 3.69 3.95
CA ASP A 62 6.88 3.20 4.51
C ASP A 62 6.92 1.68 4.68
N GLY A 63 5.76 1.04 4.73
CA GLY A 63 5.59 -0.39 4.96
C GLY A 63 5.22 -0.73 6.40
N TYR A 64 5.29 -2.02 6.71
CA TYR A 64 4.69 -2.60 7.92
C TYR A 64 5.74 -3.22 8.83
N ASN A 65 5.78 -2.79 10.09
CA ASN A 65 6.72 -3.30 11.09
C ASN A 65 6.31 -4.65 11.69
N VAL A 66 5.03 -5.02 11.64
CA VAL A 66 4.50 -6.24 12.29
C VAL A 66 3.78 -7.12 11.29
N SER A 67 2.58 -6.72 10.89
CA SER A 67 1.77 -7.43 9.91
C SER A 67 1.10 -6.43 9.00
N PRO A 68 1.13 -6.63 7.68
CA PRO A 68 0.32 -5.85 6.78
C PRO A 68 -1.16 -6.26 6.92
N PRO A 69 -2.10 -5.42 6.45
CA PRO A 69 -3.50 -5.77 6.27
C PRO A 69 -3.67 -7.08 5.49
N SER A 70 -4.76 -7.81 5.77
CA SER A 70 -5.02 -9.13 5.17
C SER A 70 -5.20 -9.11 3.65
N ASP A 71 -5.51 -7.94 3.08
CA ASP A 71 -5.66 -7.68 1.66
C ASP A 71 -4.35 -7.22 0.98
N ARG A 72 -3.24 -7.08 1.72
CA ARG A 72 -1.90 -6.80 1.19
C ARG A 72 -1.14 -8.09 0.95
N ILE A 73 -1.69 -8.90 0.06
CA ILE A 73 -1.09 -10.16 -0.40
C ILE A 73 -0.62 -9.98 -1.84
N VAL A 74 0.58 -10.47 -2.12
CA VAL A 74 1.13 -10.57 -3.49
C VAL A 74 1.48 -12.01 -3.80
N TYR A 75 1.54 -12.34 -5.08
CA TYR A 75 1.95 -13.65 -5.55
C TYR A 75 3.42 -13.64 -5.98
N LEU A 76 4.21 -14.53 -5.38
CA LEU A 76 5.62 -14.71 -5.68
C LEU A 76 5.84 -15.75 -6.78
N SER A 77 6.79 -15.45 -7.66
CA SER A 77 7.47 -16.44 -8.48
C SER A 77 8.81 -16.80 -7.84
N TYR A 78 9.22 -18.06 -7.90
CA TYR A 78 10.44 -18.54 -7.26
C TYR A 78 11.52 -18.84 -8.28
N PHE A 79 12.76 -18.52 -7.92
CA PHE A 79 13.93 -18.68 -8.77
C PHE A 79 15.04 -19.38 -8.00
N ASP A 80 15.85 -20.14 -8.72
CA ASP A 80 17.08 -20.71 -8.19
C ASP A 80 18.26 -19.72 -8.27
N ASN A 81 19.43 -20.15 -7.81
CA ASN A 81 20.66 -19.34 -7.83
C ASN A 81 21.15 -18.95 -9.24
N GLY A 82 20.68 -19.65 -10.28
CA GLY A 82 20.97 -19.37 -11.69
C GLY A 82 19.95 -18.44 -12.35
N GLY A 83 18.95 -17.95 -11.59
CA GLY A 83 17.87 -17.13 -12.12
C GLY A 83 16.87 -17.91 -12.96
N GLN A 84 16.85 -19.24 -12.86
CA GLN A 84 15.87 -20.09 -13.55
C GLN A 84 14.59 -20.18 -12.73
N PRO A 85 13.40 -20.03 -13.36
CA PRO A 85 12.13 -20.15 -12.66
C PRO A 85 11.90 -21.58 -12.15
N ILE A 86 11.33 -21.71 -10.96
CA ILE A 86 10.97 -22.97 -10.32
C ILE A 86 9.44 -23.11 -10.37
N ASN A 87 8.97 -24.11 -11.11
CA ASN A 87 7.55 -24.42 -11.26
C ASN A 87 7.04 -25.35 -10.14
N GLY A 88 5.72 -25.42 -9.96
CA GLY A 88 5.09 -26.36 -9.00
C GLY A 88 5.01 -25.85 -7.56
N LEU A 89 5.35 -24.58 -7.32
CA LEU A 89 5.25 -23.92 -6.02
C LEU A 89 4.06 -22.94 -5.91
N ASP A 90 3.12 -23.00 -6.86
CA ASP A 90 2.00 -22.04 -6.97
C ASP A 90 1.15 -22.00 -5.69
N GLN A 91 0.96 -23.13 -5.03
CA GLN A 91 0.20 -23.22 -3.76
C GLN A 91 0.88 -22.52 -2.57
N TYR A 92 2.16 -22.13 -2.70
CA TYR A 92 2.92 -21.41 -1.69
C TYR A 92 3.22 -19.96 -2.08
N SER A 93 2.75 -19.52 -3.25
CA SER A 93 3.11 -18.22 -3.85
C SER A 93 2.55 -17.01 -3.09
N SER A 94 1.48 -17.19 -2.30
CA SER A 94 0.85 -16.11 -1.53
C SER A 94 1.79 -15.62 -0.43
N TYR A 95 2.10 -14.31 -0.45
CA TYR A 95 3.03 -13.70 0.49
C TYR A 95 2.51 -12.35 1.01
N PRO A 96 2.56 -12.12 2.34
CA PRO A 96 2.18 -10.83 2.92
C PRO A 96 3.19 -9.74 2.56
N LEU A 97 2.71 -8.69 1.90
CA LEU A 97 3.57 -7.60 1.46
C LEU A 97 3.81 -6.61 2.60
N VAL A 98 4.99 -6.69 3.21
CA VAL A 98 5.44 -5.74 4.24
C VAL A 98 6.08 -4.48 3.66
N THR A 99 6.39 -4.48 2.36
CA THR A 99 7.12 -3.39 1.70
C THR A 99 6.20 -2.23 1.36
N GLY A 100 6.56 -1.01 1.75
CA GLY A 100 5.80 0.20 1.43
C GLY A 100 5.91 0.64 -0.03
N ILE A 101 4.96 1.45 -0.47
CA ILE A 101 4.80 1.84 -1.88
C ILE A 101 6.00 2.59 -2.44
N ARG A 102 6.74 3.33 -1.61
CA ARG A 102 7.97 4.03 -2.03
C ARG A 102 8.96 3.07 -2.68
N LYS A 103 9.13 1.88 -2.10
CA LYS A 103 10.02 0.86 -2.65
C LYS A 103 9.37 0.10 -3.80
N LEU A 104 8.06 -0.14 -3.75
CA LEU A 104 7.34 -0.81 -4.85
C LEU A 104 7.42 -0.02 -6.16
N GLU A 105 7.18 1.29 -6.13
CA GLU A 105 7.20 2.13 -7.32
C GLU A 105 8.61 2.23 -7.95
N LEU A 106 9.67 2.23 -7.14
CA LEU A 106 11.05 2.17 -7.64
C LEU A 106 11.32 0.90 -8.45
N HIS A 107 10.62 -0.19 -8.12
CA HIS A 107 10.78 -1.51 -8.74
C HIS A 107 9.69 -1.83 -9.78
N LEU A 108 8.83 -0.88 -10.13
CA LEU A 108 7.66 -1.11 -10.98
C LEU A 108 7.99 -1.72 -12.35
N LYS A 109 9.13 -1.34 -12.95
CA LYS A 109 9.53 -1.82 -14.28
C LYS A 109 10.11 -3.24 -14.28
N ASN A 110 10.86 -3.57 -13.23
CA ASN A 110 11.68 -4.79 -13.20
C ASN A 110 11.16 -5.85 -12.22
N GLY A 111 10.13 -5.51 -11.44
CA GLY A 111 9.70 -6.32 -10.31
C GLY A 111 10.63 -6.16 -9.11
N LEU A 112 10.23 -6.80 -8.01
CA LEU A 112 10.92 -6.74 -6.73
C LEU A 112 11.32 -8.14 -6.29
N SER A 113 12.63 -8.39 -6.24
CA SER A 113 13.17 -9.59 -5.63
C SER A 113 13.23 -9.45 -4.11
N LEU A 114 12.78 -10.48 -3.41
CA LEU A 114 12.71 -10.58 -1.97
C LEU A 114 13.63 -11.70 -1.49
N MET A 115 14.48 -11.37 -0.53
CA MET A 115 15.13 -12.40 0.29
C MET A 115 14.15 -12.86 1.35
N LEU A 116 13.63 -14.07 1.18
CA LEU A 116 12.71 -14.66 2.15
C LEU A 116 13.50 -15.24 3.34
N PRO A 117 12.86 -15.37 4.52
CA PRO A 117 13.45 -16.06 5.66
C PRO A 117 13.98 -17.44 5.29
N LYS A 118 15.17 -17.81 5.81
CA LYS A 118 15.85 -19.07 5.51
C LYS A 118 14.95 -20.30 5.73
N GLN A 119 14.09 -20.26 6.74
CA GLN A 119 13.15 -21.34 7.04
C GLN A 119 12.15 -21.56 5.89
N ILE A 120 11.65 -20.48 5.29
CA ILE A 120 10.74 -20.54 4.13
C ILE A 120 11.50 -21.09 2.92
N MET A 121 12.73 -20.61 2.68
CA MET A 121 13.53 -21.04 1.54
C MET A 121 13.91 -22.52 1.61
N ASN A 122 14.29 -23.00 2.79
CA ASN A 122 14.58 -24.42 3.01
C ASN A 122 13.34 -25.29 2.76
N PHE A 123 12.18 -24.86 3.27
CA PHE A 123 10.92 -25.57 3.05
C PHE A 123 10.57 -25.64 1.55
N LEU A 124 10.60 -24.50 0.85
CA LEU A 124 10.32 -24.45 -0.59
C LEU A 124 11.30 -25.31 -1.39
N SER A 125 12.58 -25.31 -1.01
CA SER A 125 13.61 -26.12 -1.67
C SER A 125 13.36 -27.62 -1.50
N GLN A 126 12.93 -28.05 -0.31
CA GLN A 126 12.58 -29.44 -0.04
C GLN A 126 11.38 -29.88 -0.87
N VAL A 127 10.34 -29.05 -0.95
CA VAL A 127 9.13 -29.35 -1.72
C VAL A 127 9.41 -29.37 -3.22
N ALA A 128 10.24 -28.45 -3.72
CA ALA A 128 10.61 -28.38 -5.14
C ALA A 128 11.60 -29.47 -5.57
N GLY A 129 12.32 -30.10 -4.62
CA GLY A 129 13.44 -30.99 -4.94
C GLY A 129 14.65 -30.28 -5.57
N ARG A 130 14.70 -28.95 -5.48
CA ARG A 130 15.75 -28.08 -6.02
C ARG A 130 15.92 -26.87 -5.11
N GLU A 131 17.14 -26.34 -5.03
CA GLU A 131 17.43 -25.11 -4.27
C GLU A 131 16.64 -23.91 -4.82
N VAL A 132 15.85 -23.30 -3.93
CA VAL A 132 15.15 -22.04 -4.15
C VAL A 132 15.99 -20.94 -3.51
N ASP A 133 16.32 -19.90 -4.27
CA ASP A 133 17.25 -18.83 -3.85
C ASP A 133 16.55 -17.48 -3.65
N THR A 134 15.55 -17.16 -4.47
CA THR A 134 14.87 -15.86 -4.42
C THR A 134 13.37 -15.99 -4.70
N GLY A 135 12.56 -15.20 -3.98
CA GLY A 135 11.17 -14.93 -4.33
C GLY A 135 11.06 -13.60 -5.09
N HIS A 136 10.22 -13.52 -6.11
CA HIS A 136 10.11 -12.34 -6.96
C HIS A 136 8.66 -11.93 -7.15
N ILE A 137 8.38 -10.65 -6.93
CA ILE A 137 7.11 -10.00 -7.23
C ILE A 137 7.21 -9.40 -8.63
N SER A 138 6.35 -9.83 -9.54
CA SER A 138 6.33 -9.32 -10.91
C SER A 138 5.81 -7.88 -10.99
N PRO A 139 6.15 -7.13 -12.06
CA PRO A 139 5.57 -5.82 -12.34
C PRO A 139 4.03 -5.78 -12.29
N SER A 140 3.36 -6.83 -12.76
CA SER A 140 1.89 -6.88 -12.77
C SER A 140 1.31 -7.01 -11.36
N GLU A 141 1.95 -7.80 -10.49
CA GLU A 141 1.56 -7.92 -9.08
C GLU A 141 1.82 -6.63 -8.30
N ILE A 142 2.93 -5.93 -8.59
CA ILE A 142 3.18 -4.60 -8.03
C ILE A 142 2.07 -3.63 -8.45
N ASN A 143 1.72 -3.56 -9.74
CA ASN A 143 0.66 -2.67 -10.22
C ASN A 143 -0.69 -2.98 -9.57
N LYS A 144 -1.08 -4.26 -9.45
CA LYS A 144 -2.32 -4.66 -8.76
C LYS A 144 -2.34 -4.17 -7.31
N CYS A 145 -1.21 -4.28 -6.61
CA CYS A 145 -1.09 -3.80 -5.24
C CYS A 145 -1.25 -2.27 -5.15
N LEU A 146 -0.57 -1.52 -6.02
CA LEU A 146 -0.69 -0.06 -6.07
C LEU A 146 -2.13 0.39 -6.37
N GLU A 147 -2.82 -0.27 -7.31
CA GLU A 147 -4.22 0.03 -7.64
C GLU A 147 -5.20 -0.31 -6.50
N SER A 148 -4.92 -1.37 -5.75
CA SER A 148 -5.69 -1.69 -4.54
C SER A 148 -5.53 -0.60 -3.47
N ILE A 149 -4.30 -0.14 -3.22
CA ILE A 149 -4.01 0.93 -2.26
C ILE A 149 -4.65 2.25 -2.70
N ARG A 150 -4.57 2.57 -3.99
CA ARG A 150 -5.24 3.72 -4.61
C ARG A 150 -6.73 3.73 -4.31
N THR A 151 -7.41 2.61 -4.61
CA THR A 151 -8.85 2.45 -4.39
C THR A 151 -9.21 2.61 -2.92
N LEU A 152 -8.45 1.98 -2.02
CA LEU A 152 -8.69 2.04 -0.57
C LEU A 152 -8.43 3.42 0.02
N THR A 153 -7.43 4.14 -0.49
CA THR A 153 -7.14 5.52 -0.08
C THR A 153 -8.31 6.43 -0.42
N ILE A 154 -8.83 6.34 -1.65
CA ILE A 154 -10.02 7.11 -2.07
C ILE A 154 -11.23 6.77 -1.19
N GLN A 155 -11.48 5.49 -0.92
CA GLN A 155 -12.57 5.07 -0.05
C GLN A 155 -12.44 5.62 1.37
N LYS A 156 -11.23 5.55 1.95
CA LYS A 156 -10.97 6.10 3.29
C LYS A 156 -11.13 7.61 3.33
N LEU A 157 -10.64 8.31 2.31
CA LEU A 157 -10.82 9.77 2.20
C LEU A 157 -12.32 10.14 2.15
N LYS A 158 -13.13 9.40 1.40
CA LYS A 158 -14.59 9.58 1.33
C LYS A 158 -15.33 9.29 2.64
N SER A 159 -14.76 8.45 3.51
CA SER A 159 -15.39 8.07 4.78
C SER A 159 -15.10 9.01 5.95
N LYS A 160 -14.18 9.97 5.80
CA LYS A 160 -13.72 10.86 6.87
C LYS A 160 -14.35 12.27 6.82
N ILE A 161 -15.32 12.47 5.94
CA ILE A 161 -16.15 13.68 5.75
C ILE A 161 -17.60 13.21 5.68
#